data_AF-A0A1E5SV60-F1
#
_entry.id   AF-A0A1E5SV60-F1
#
_cell.length_a   1.000
_cell.length_b   1.000
_cell.length_c   1.000
_cell.angle_alpha   90.00
_cell.angle_beta   90.00
_cell.angle_gamma   90.00
#
_symmetry.space_group_name_H-M   'P 1'
#
loop_
_entity.id
_entity.type
_entity.pdbx_description
1 polymer ?
#
loop_
_entity_poly.entity_id
_entity_poly.type
_entity_poly.pdbx_seq_one_letter_code
_entity_poly.pdbx_strand_id
1 'polypeptide(L)' 'MQEEGANNGLIEIGKRIKDLRVKAGYSSYEKFALDHGIEGKQYWRLESGKDFKMTTLLRIAEIHQISLEEFFRGL' A
#
# COMPACT_ATOMS: atom_id res chain seq x y z
N MET A 1 20.55 17.40 -7.34
CA MET A 1 19.64 16.79 -6.34
C MET A 1 18.61 16.02 -7.14
N GLN A 2 18.87 14.73 -7.39
CA GLN A 2 18.00 13.88 -8.22
C GLN A 2 17.06 13.12 -7.27
N GLU A 3 15.85 13.62 -7.05
CA GLU A 3 14.82 12.95 -6.21
C GLU A 3 13.42 12.89 -6.86
N GLU A 4 13.20 13.47 -8.04
CA GLU A 4 11.84 13.53 -8.62
C GLU A 4 11.33 12.18 -9.15
N GLY A 5 12.21 11.31 -9.67
CA GLY A 5 11.81 10.03 -10.27
C GLY A 5 11.42 8.95 -9.25
N ALA A 6 12.16 8.81 -8.15
CA ALA A 6 11.90 7.80 -7.12
C ALA A 6 10.64 8.13 -6.30
N ASN A 7 10.36 9.42 -6.11
CA ASN A 7 9.21 9.89 -5.34
C ASN A 7 7.89 9.55 -6.06
N ASN A 8 7.87 9.59 -7.41
CA ASN A 8 6.68 9.25 -8.17
C ASN A 8 6.31 7.75 -8.05
N GLY A 9 7.29 6.85 -8.07
CA GLY A 9 7.05 5.41 -7.91
C GLY A 9 6.44 5.04 -6.55
N LEU A 10 6.90 5.68 -5.46
CA LEU A 10 6.32 5.47 -4.13
C LEU A 10 4.87 5.96 -4.04
N ILE A 11 4.55 7.09 -4.69
CA ILE A 11 3.19 7.61 -4.76
C ILE A 11 2.27 6.62 -5.50
N GLU A 12 2.70 6.07 -6.64
CA GLU A 12 1.91 5.10 -7.40
C GLU A 12 1.70 3.79 -6.64
N ILE A 13 2.72 3.31 -5.92
CA ILE A 13 2.59 2.17 -5.01
C ILE A 13 1.57 2.47 -3.89
N GLY A 14 1.62 3.67 -3.29
CA GLY A 14 0.66 4.09 -2.28
C GLY A 14 -0.78 4.12 -2.80
N LYS A 15 -0.98 4.65 -4.02
CA LYS A 15 -2.28 4.61 -4.71
C LYS A 15 -2.76 3.18 -4.95
N ARG A 16 -1.87 2.28 -5.38
CA ARG A 16 -2.21 0.86 -5.59
C ARG A 16 -2.67 0.19 -4.29
N ILE A 17 -2.01 0.46 -3.16
CA ILE A 17 -2.41 -0.05 -1.84
C ILE A 17 -3.81 0.45 -1.48
N LYS A 18 -4.08 1.74 -1.70
CA LYS A 18 -5.40 2.33 -1.49
C LYS A 18 -6.48 1.67 -2.35
N ASP A 19 -6.20 1.43 -3.62
CA ASP A 19 -7.14 0.78 -4.53
C ASP A 19 -7.47 -0.65 -4.08
N LEU A 20 -6.47 -1.40 -3.62
CA LEU A 20 -6.67 -2.75 -3.08
C LEU A 20 -7.59 -2.72 -1.85
N ARG A 21 -7.40 -1.76 -0.94
CA ARG A 21 -8.29 -1.56 0.21
C ARG A 21 -9.73 -1.26 -0.22
N VAL A 22 -9.91 -0.33 -1.15
CA VAL A 22 -11.24 0.04 -1.64
C VAL A 22 -11.92 -1.14 -2.32
N LYS A 23 -11.18 -1.92 -3.13
CA LYS A 23 -11.67 -3.16 -3.75
C LYS A 23 -12.04 -4.24 -2.72
N ALA A 24 -11.36 -4.27 -1.58
CA ALA A 24 -11.71 -5.13 -0.45
C ALA A 24 -12.96 -4.64 0.32
N GLY A 25 -13.60 -3.54 -0.09
CA GLY A 25 -14.85 -3.04 0.51
C GLY A 25 -14.65 -2.04 1.65
N TYR A 26 -13.42 -1.58 1.87
CA TYR A 26 -13.09 -0.68 2.98
C TYR A 26 -13.05 0.78 2.53
N SER A 27 -13.97 1.61 3.05
CA SER A 27 -13.94 3.06 2.86
C SER A 27 -12.90 3.76 3.75
N SER A 28 -12.67 3.23 4.96
CA SER A 28 -11.71 3.77 5.94
C SER A 28 -10.43 2.93 6.00
N TYR A 29 -9.28 3.61 5.91
CA TYR A 29 -7.97 3.01 6.11
C TYR A 29 -7.77 2.53 7.56
N GLU A 30 -8.38 3.19 8.55
CA GLU A 30 -8.26 2.78 9.96
C GLU A 30 -8.98 1.46 10.20
N LYS A 31 -10.15 1.28 9.58
CA LYS A 31 -10.92 0.04 9.69
C LYS A 31 -10.17 -1.14 9.05
N PHE A 32 -9.62 -0.94 7.84
CA PHE A 32 -8.78 -1.94 7.19
C PHE A 32 -7.57 -2.30 8.05
N ALA A 33 -6.88 -1.29 8.59
CA ALA A 33 -5.72 -1.50 9.41
C ALA A 33 -6.06 -2.30 10.68
N LEU A 34 -7.15 -1.94 11.37
CA LEU A 34 -7.62 -2.66 12.55
C LEU A 34 -7.95 -4.13 12.25
N ASP A 35 -8.72 -4.40 11.20
CA ASP A 35 -9.15 -5.75 10.83
C ASP A 35 -7.96 -6.66 10.46
N HIS A 36 -6.86 -6.10 9.96
CA HIS A 36 -5.66 -6.83 9.57
C HIS A 36 -4.48 -6.69 10.55
N GLY A 37 -4.72 -6.14 11.74
CA GLY A 37 -3.72 -6.01 12.81
C GLY A 37 -2.55 -5.10 12.43
N ILE A 38 -2.84 -4.00 11.73
CA ILE A 38 -1.91 -2.94 11.32
C ILE A 38 -2.27 -1.66 12.10
N GLU A 39 -1.28 -0.88 12.52
CA GLU A 39 -1.55 0.44 13.09
C GLU A 39 -2.08 1.40 12.01
N GLY A 40 -3.19 2.09 12.28
CA GLY A 40 -3.83 3.00 11.31
C GLY A 40 -2.88 4.08 10.76
N LYS A 41 -2.00 4.65 11.60
CA LYS A 41 -0.97 5.61 11.16
C LYS A 41 0.05 4.97 10.21
N GLN A 42 0.46 3.74 10.49
CA GLN A 42 1.38 3.01 9.62
C GLN A 42 0.73 2.78 8.25
N TYR A 43 -0.54 2.36 8.23
CA TYR A 43 -1.25 2.12 6.99
C TYR A 43 -1.46 3.40 6.18
N TRP A 44 -1.85 4.50 6.83
CA TRP A 44 -1.97 5.80 6.17
C TRP A 44 -0.66 6.26 5.52
N ARG A 45 0.50 6.00 6.15
CA ARG A 45 1.81 6.32 5.56
C ARG A 45 2.06 5.57 4.25
N LEU A 46 1.60 4.32 4.15
CA LEU A 46 1.70 3.53 2.91
C LEU A 46 0.90 4.19 1.79
N GLU A 47 -0.37 4.51 2.05
CA GLU A 47 -1.24 5.17 1.05
C GLU A 47 -0.74 6.55 0.63
N SER A 48 -0.01 7.23 1.52
CA SER A 48 0.56 8.55 1.26
C SER A 48 1.85 8.51 0.42
N GLY A 49 2.32 7.32 0.02
CA GLY A 49 3.55 7.16 -0.77
C GLY A 49 4.83 7.48 0.01
N LYS A 50 4.81 7.35 1.35
CA LYS A 50 6.04 7.45 2.14
C LYS A 50 6.83 6.15 2.05
N ASP A 51 8.15 6.23 2.08
CA ASP A 51 9.00 5.05 2.08
C ASP A 51 8.68 4.07 3.23
N PHE A 52 8.78 2.77 2.93
CA PHE A 52 8.43 1.69 3.82
C PHE A 52 9.21 0.42 3.50
N LYS A 53 9.24 -0.51 4.46
CA LYS A 53 10.01 -1.75 4.32
C LYS A 53 9.34 -2.72 3.34
N MET A 54 10.14 -3.44 2.55
CA MET A 54 9.66 -4.50 1.64
C MET A 54 8.81 -5.57 2.35
N THR A 55 9.11 -5.89 3.61
CA THR A 55 8.30 -6.80 4.43
C THR A 55 6.85 -6.33 4.60
N THR A 56 6.62 -5.02 4.64
CA THR A 56 5.27 -4.47 4.69
C THR A 56 4.56 -4.66 3.36
N LEU A 57 5.26 -4.50 2.23
CA LEU A 57 4.68 -4.79 0.91
C LEU A 57 4.22 -6.25 0.82
N LEU A 58 5.08 -7.17 1.23
CA LEU A 58 4.78 -8.61 1.24
C LEU A 58 3.54 -8.91 2.09
N ARG A 59 3.44 -8.32 3.29
CA ARG A 59 2.25 -8.46 4.13
C ARG A 59 0.98 -7.94 3.47
N ILE A 60 1.04 -6.82 2.75
CA ILE A 60 -0.12 -6.30 2.00
C ILE A 60 -0.51 -7.27 0.88
N ALA A 61 0.45 -7.80 0.13
CA ALA A 61 0.20 -8.79 -0.92
C ALA A 61 -0.45 -10.07 -0.34
N GLU A 62 0.02 -10.55 0.82
CA GLU A 62 -0.54 -11.68 1.55
C GLU A 62 -1.99 -11.43 1.99
N ILE A 63 -2.27 -10.25 2.58
CA ILE A 63 -3.63 -9.87 3.02
C ILE A 63 -4.60 -9.89 1.84
N HIS A 64 -4.17 -9.39 0.68
CA HIS A 64 -4.99 -9.37 -0.53
C HIS A 64 -4.92 -10.67 -1.35
N GLN A 65 -4.14 -11.66 -0.92
CA GLN A 65 -3.93 -12.94 -1.60
C GLN A 65 -3.51 -12.78 -3.08
N ILE A 66 -2.62 -11.84 -3.35
CA ILE A 66 -2.08 -11.56 -4.69
C ILE A 66 -0.57 -11.75 -4.72
N SER A 67 -0.02 -12.05 -5.89
CA SER A 67 1.43 -12.06 -6.11
C SER A 67 1.98 -10.64 -6.23
N LEU A 68 3.30 -10.47 -6.09
CA LEU A 68 3.95 -9.20 -6.38
C LEU A 68 3.80 -8.79 -7.85
N GLU A 69 3.79 -9.77 -8.76
CA GLU A 69 3.53 -9.50 -10.18
C GLU A 69 2.14 -8.88 -10.38
N GLU A 70 1.11 -9.44 -9.74
CA GLU A 70 -0.26 -8.88 -9.75
C GLU A 70 -0.32 -7.52 -9.06
N PHE A 71 0.44 -7.34 -7.98
CA PHE A 71 0.51 -6.06 -7.28
C PHE A 71 1.03 -4.96 -8.21
N PHE A 72 2.15 -5.21 -8.92
CA PHE A 72 2.82 -4.24 -9.80
C PHE A 72 2.25 -4.18 -11.22
N ARG A 73 1.29 -5.03 -11.58
CA ARG A 73 0.69 -5.05 -12.92
C ARG A 73 0.04 -3.69 -13.25
N GLY A 74 0.61 -2.99 -14.24
CA GLY A 74 0.11 -1.70 -14.73
C GLY A 74 0.62 -0.47 -13.99
N LEU A 75 1.61 -0.65 -13.11
CA LEU A 75 2.43 0.41 -12.51
C LEU A 75 3.73 0.58 -13.32
#